data_AF-A0A6L3F7W3-F1
#
_entry.id   AF-A0A6L3F7W3-F1
#
_cell.length_a   1.000
_cell.length_b   1.000
_cell.length_c   1.000
_cell.angle_alpha   90.00
_cell.angle_beta   90.00
_cell.angle_gamma   90.00
#
_symmetry.space_group_name_H-M   'P 1'
#
loop_
_entity.id
_entity.type
_entity.pdbx_description
1 polymer ?
#
loop_
_entity_poly.entity_id
_entity_poly.type
_entity_poly.pdbx_seq_one_letter_code
_entity_poly.pdbx_strand_id
1 'polypeptide(L)'
;MSPKKKVDKYQEIRTSLEALPHISPAQVETWVDMQRTIDKTRDFLIRAVPDAQFNIEEAQKILGQRTYTLVFFGGTGVGKSTLINSLLGRNLLPTGAVTAVTGTIVYLEQTKNGEEESLVLNYWSKDEFANRVRRLCQLAELDGFDITNDGEREQAQSDINDIITAGEDNAKTERDEYLEILLDCIESYENNKTLFKAGTPPPQSLALENEESLKHLREDGFKGSNQRQIRLIKSATFRIKPPATGQPDLLMGGFLRI
;
A
#
# COMPACT_ATOMS: atom_id res chain seq x y z
N MET A 1 -6.38 -26.75 -45.17
CA MET A 1 -6.37 -25.94 -43.94
C MET A 1 -7.37 -26.57 -42.96
N SER A 2 -6.89 -27.14 -41.86
CA SER A 2 -7.79 -27.71 -40.83
C SER A 2 -8.63 -26.61 -40.18
N PRO A 3 -9.95 -26.81 -39.97
CA PRO A 3 -10.73 -25.88 -39.17
C PRO A 3 -10.27 -26.01 -37.72
N LYS A 4 -9.71 -24.93 -37.15
CA LYS A 4 -9.48 -24.84 -35.71
C LYS A 4 -10.83 -25.09 -35.03
N LYS A 5 -10.93 -26.16 -34.23
CA LYS A 5 -12.06 -26.42 -33.33
C LYS A 5 -12.33 -25.14 -32.55
N LYS A 6 -13.44 -24.44 -32.85
CA LYS A 6 -13.99 -23.43 -31.95
C LYS A 6 -14.34 -24.18 -30.67
N VAL A 7 -13.55 -24.01 -29.62
CA VAL A 7 -13.92 -24.51 -28.31
C VAL A 7 -15.21 -23.79 -27.91
N ASP A 8 -16.21 -24.55 -27.49
CA ASP A 8 -17.49 -23.98 -27.08
C ASP A 8 -17.27 -23.19 -25.78
N LYS A 9 -17.24 -21.85 -25.89
CA LYS A 9 -17.04 -20.91 -24.77
C LYS A 9 -17.93 -21.25 -23.56
N TYR A 10 -19.14 -21.74 -23.81
CA TYR A 10 -20.07 -22.10 -22.72
C TYR A 10 -19.67 -23.40 -22.03
N GLN A 11 -18.98 -24.29 -22.74
CA GLN A 11 -18.41 -25.50 -22.16
C GLN A 11 -17.20 -25.18 -21.28
N GLU A 12 -16.35 -24.24 -21.69
CA GLU A 12 -15.24 -23.75 -20.84
C GLU A 12 -15.76 -23.12 -19.55
N ILE A 13 -16.76 -22.23 -19.64
CA ILE A 13 -17.39 -21.59 -18.48
C ILE A 13 -18.01 -22.63 -17.56
N ARG A 14 -18.72 -23.62 -18.12
CA ARG A 14 -19.29 -24.74 -17.36
C ARG A 14 -18.21 -25.48 -16.58
N THR A 15 -17.12 -25.88 -17.25
CA THR A 15 -16.00 -26.58 -16.60
C THR A 15 -15.35 -25.73 -15.50
N SER A 16 -15.21 -24.42 -15.70
CA SER A 16 -14.69 -23.52 -14.65
C SER A 16 -15.64 -23.39 -13.47
N LEU A 17 -16.96 -23.32 -13.71
CA LEU A 17 -17.97 -23.23 -12.66
C LEU A 17 -18.04 -24.53 -11.85
N GLU A 18 -18.02 -25.69 -12.50
CA GLU A 18 -18.03 -27.01 -11.85
C GLU A 18 -16.82 -27.23 -10.91
N ALA A 19 -15.72 -26.51 -11.12
CA ALA A 19 -14.54 -26.57 -10.27
C ALA A 19 -14.67 -25.75 -8.97
N LEU A 20 -15.71 -24.92 -8.81
CA LEU A 20 -15.90 -24.08 -7.63
C LEU A 20 -16.46 -24.88 -6.44
N PRO A 21 -15.94 -24.67 -5.22
CA PRO A 21 -16.49 -25.33 -4.03
C PRO A 21 -17.90 -24.80 -3.71
N HIS A 22 -18.79 -25.70 -3.30
CA HIS A 22 -20.17 -25.42 -2.87
C HIS A 22 -21.14 -24.90 -3.94
N ILE A 23 -20.86 -25.10 -5.23
CA ILE A 23 -21.81 -24.82 -6.31
C ILE A 23 -22.66 -26.07 -6.63
N SER A 24 -23.97 -25.89 -6.78
CA SER A 24 -24.86 -26.97 -7.22
C SER A 24 -24.93 -27.06 -8.75
N PRO A 25 -25.21 -28.23 -9.33
CA PRO A 25 -25.41 -28.38 -10.78
C PRO A 25 -26.48 -27.43 -11.34
N ALA A 26 -27.56 -27.19 -10.58
CA ALA A 26 -28.61 -26.26 -10.97
C ALA A 26 -28.11 -24.80 -11.05
N GLN A 27 -27.21 -24.40 -10.13
CA GLN A 27 -26.57 -23.09 -10.20
C GLN A 27 -25.65 -22.99 -11.42
N VAL A 28 -24.85 -24.03 -11.71
CA VAL A 28 -23.99 -24.05 -12.91
C VAL A 28 -24.82 -23.80 -14.18
N GLU A 29 -25.93 -24.51 -14.38
CA GLU A 29 -26.82 -24.30 -15.53
C GLU A 29 -27.37 -22.88 -15.57
N THR A 30 -27.85 -22.38 -14.42
CA THR A 30 -28.40 -21.02 -14.32
C THR A 30 -27.38 -19.97 -14.74
N TRP A 31 -26.13 -20.09 -14.28
CA TRP A 31 -25.04 -19.17 -14.64
C TRP A 31 -24.68 -19.26 -16.13
N VAL A 32 -24.63 -20.47 -16.70
CA VAL A 32 -24.37 -20.67 -18.13
C VAL A 32 -25.49 -20.06 -19.00
N ASP A 33 -26.74 -20.23 -18.61
CA ASP A 33 -27.89 -19.64 -19.31
C ASP A 33 -27.96 -18.12 -19.17
N MET A 34 -27.61 -17.58 -18.00
CA MET A 34 -27.44 -16.14 -17.82
C MET A 34 -26.35 -15.59 -18.75
N GLN A 35 -25.19 -16.24 -18.83
CA GLN A 35 -24.12 -15.81 -19.73
C GLN A 35 -24.56 -15.86 -21.20
N ARG A 36 -25.27 -16.92 -21.63
CA ARG A 36 -25.86 -17.02 -22.98
C ARG A 36 -26.83 -15.89 -23.27
N THR A 37 -27.65 -15.52 -22.29
CA THR A 37 -28.63 -14.44 -22.41
C THR A 37 -27.93 -13.08 -22.53
N ILE A 38 -26.90 -12.85 -21.73
CA ILE A 38 -26.06 -11.64 -21.80
C ILE A 38 -25.40 -11.54 -23.18
N ASP A 39 -24.77 -12.61 -23.65
CA ASP A 39 -24.08 -12.63 -24.95
C ASP A 39 -25.06 -12.37 -26.10
N LYS A 40 -26.24 -13.02 -26.12
CA LYS A 40 -27.29 -12.76 -27.12
C LYS A 40 -27.79 -11.32 -27.09
N THR A 41 -27.99 -10.77 -25.89
CA THR A 41 -28.45 -9.39 -25.71
C THR A 41 -27.38 -8.40 -26.19
N ARG A 42 -26.11 -8.66 -25.88
CA ARG A 42 -24.97 -7.89 -26.37
C ARG A 42 -24.91 -7.88 -27.90
N ASP A 43 -24.98 -9.06 -28.53
CA ASP A 43 -24.95 -9.19 -29.99
C ASP A 43 -26.10 -8.43 -30.66
N PHE A 44 -27.29 -8.51 -30.05
CA PHE A 44 -28.46 -7.74 -30.51
C PHE A 44 -28.22 -6.23 -30.38
N LEU A 45 -27.73 -5.76 -29.23
CA LEU A 45 -27.49 -4.33 -28.99
C LEU A 45 -26.41 -3.76 -29.92
N ILE A 46 -25.30 -4.48 -30.12
CA ILE A 46 -24.23 -4.09 -31.05
C ILE A 46 -24.78 -3.96 -32.48
N ARG A 47 -25.67 -4.87 -32.89
CA ARG A 47 -26.25 -4.86 -34.24
C ARG A 47 -27.35 -3.80 -34.42
N ALA A 48 -28.19 -3.61 -33.41
CA ALA A 48 -29.39 -2.78 -33.50
C ALA A 48 -29.12 -1.31 -33.17
N VAL A 49 -28.07 -1.01 -32.39
CA VAL A 49 -27.76 0.34 -31.92
C VAL A 49 -26.24 0.56 -32.06
N PRO A 50 -25.76 1.22 -33.12
CA PRO A 50 -24.33 1.45 -33.35
C PRO A 50 -23.61 2.11 -32.17
N ASP A 51 -24.27 3.07 -31.50
CA ASP A 51 -23.74 3.77 -30.32
C ASP A 51 -23.71 2.89 -29.06
N ALA A 52 -24.45 1.77 -29.02
CA ALA A 52 -24.43 0.85 -27.89
C ALA A 52 -23.11 0.08 -27.82
N GLN A 53 -22.38 -0.07 -28.93
CA GLN A 53 -21.06 -0.70 -28.89
C GLN A 53 -20.09 0.12 -28.03
N PHE A 54 -20.05 1.44 -28.22
CA PHE A 54 -19.25 2.35 -27.40
C PHE A 54 -19.64 2.28 -25.93
N ASN A 55 -20.95 2.34 -25.63
CA ASN A 55 -21.45 2.29 -24.25
C ASN A 55 -21.18 0.92 -23.56
N ILE A 56 -21.24 -0.19 -24.30
CA ILE A 56 -20.93 -1.53 -23.77
C ILE A 56 -19.43 -1.68 -23.53
N GLU A 57 -18.59 -1.20 -24.45
CA GLU A 57 -17.13 -1.21 -24.27
C GLU A 57 -16.72 -0.32 -23.08
N GLU A 58 -17.34 0.85 -22.93
CA GLU A 58 -17.14 1.73 -21.79
C GLU A 58 -17.64 1.10 -20.48
N ALA A 59 -18.82 0.49 -20.46
CA ALA A 59 -19.32 -0.25 -19.30
C ALA A 59 -18.41 -1.44 -18.95
N GLN A 60 -17.89 -2.18 -19.95
CA GLN A 60 -16.92 -3.26 -19.73
C GLN A 60 -15.61 -2.73 -19.18
N LYS A 61 -15.15 -1.57 -19.63
CA LYS A 61 -13.96 -0.90 -19.11
C LYS A 61 -14.18 -0.47 -17.66
N ILE A 62 -15.34 0.10 -17.32
CA ILE A 62 -15.71 0.48 -15.95
C ILE A 62 -15.81 -0.74 -15.04
N LEU A 63 -16.44 -1.83 -15.51
CA LEU A 63 -16.54 -3.09 -14.77
C LEU A 63 -15.16 -3.74 -14.56
N GLY A 64 -14.31 -3.70 -15.58
CA GLY A 64 -12.90 -4.13 -15.53
C GLY A 64 -11.97 -3.17 -14.76
N GLN A 65 -12.50 -2.07 -14.21
CA GLN A 65 -11.76 -1.13 -13.36
C GLN A 65 -12.21 -1.18 -11.89
N ARG A 66 -13.10 -2.09 -11.51
CA ARG A 66 -13.57 -2.19 -10.11
C ARG A 66 -12.45 -2.69 -9.19
N THR A 67 -11.71 -1.74 -8.62
CA THR A 67 -10.79 -1.99 -7.52
C THR A 67 -11.55 -1.92 -6.21
N TYR A 68 -11.58 -3.02 -5.47
CA TYR A 68 -11.99 -3.10 -4.07
C TYR A 68 -10.79 -2.70 -3.20
N THR A 69 -11.04 -1.97 -2.12
CA THR A 69 -10.00 -1.59 -1.16
C THR A 69 -10.39 -2.11 0.23
N LEU A 70 -9.54 -2.95 0.81
CA LEU A 70 -9.65 -3.41 2.19
C LEU A 70 -8.75 -2.57 3.08
N VAL A 71 -9.31 -1.80 4.01
CA VAL A 71 -8.50 -0.97 4.92
C VAL A 71 -8.47 -1.59 6.31
N PHE A 72 -7.27 -1.82 6.83
CA PHE A 72 -7.04 -2.36 8.18
C PHE A 72 -6.68 -1.25 9.17
N PHE A 73 -7.57 -0.98 10.13
CA PHE A 73 -7.33 -0.03 11.23
C PHE A 73 -7.07 -0.76 12.55
N GLY A 74 -6.25 -0.17 13.43
CA GLY A 74 -6.00 -0.68 14.78
C GLY A 74 -4.68 -0.18 15.36
N GLY A 75 -4.51 -0.29 16.69
CA GLY A 75 -3.29 0.13 17.39
C GLY A 75 -2.03 -0.65 16.97
N THR A 76 -0.87 -0.16 17.37
CA THR A 76 0.41 -0.87 17.17
C THR A 76 0.42 -2.18 17.97
N GLY A 77 1.02 -3.24 17.43
CA GLY A 77 1.16 -4.52 18.15
C GLY A 77 -0.08 -5.43 18.17
N VAL A 78 -1.25 -4.98 17.69
CA VAL A 78 -2.49 -5.81 17.67
C VAL A 78 -2.50 -6.92 16.60
N GLY A 79 -1.41 -7.09 15.84
CA GLY A 79 -1.28 -8.18 14.87
C GLY A 79 -1.77 -7.89 13.44
N LYS A 80 -1.96 -6.62 13.05
CA LYS A 80 -2.38 -6.25 11.67
C LYS A 80 -1.48 -6.87 10.59
N SER A 81 -0.16 -6.72 10.72
CA SER A 81 0.81 -7.29 9.78
C SER A 81 0.73 -8.82 9.73
N THR A 82 0.52 -9.48 10.88
CA THR A 82 0.36 -10.93 10.98
C THR A 82 -0.92 -11.40 10.28
N LEU A 83 -2.02 -10.65 10.42
CA LEU A 83 -3.28 -10.93 9.73
C LEU A 83 -3.12 -10.77 8.22
N ILE A 84 -2.48 -9.68 7.77
CA ILE A 84 -2.22 -9.44 6.35
C ILE A 84 -1.32 -10.54 5.77
N ASN A 85 -0.23 -10.93 6.44
CA ASN A 85 0.64 -12.00 5.98
C ASN A 85 -0.08 -13.36 5.93
N SER A 86 -0.92 -13.65 6.93
CA SER A 86 -1.76 -14.85 6.93
C SER A 86 -2.76 -14.83 5.77
N LEU A 87 -3.37 -13.67 5.50
CA LEU A 87 -4.28 -13.48 4.38
C LEU A 87 -3.54 -13.71 3.06
N LEU A 88 -2.36 -13.14 2.88
CA LEU A 88 -1.52 -13.29 1.68
C LEU A 88 -0.89 -14.69 1.53
N GLY A 89 -0.93 -15.53 2.57
CA GLY A 89 -0.27 -16.84 2.57
C GLY A 89 1.27 -16.77 2.55
N ARG A 90 1.86 -15.59 2.80
CA ARG A 90 3.32 -15.38 2.81
C ARG A 90 3.73 -14.30 3.81
N ASN A 91 4.95 -14.40 4.33
CA ASN A 91 5.48 -13.44 5.30
C ASN A 91 6.11 -12.23 4.59
N LEU A 92 5.28 -11.25 4.23
CA LEU A 92 5.71 -10.07 3.46
C LEU A 92 6.01 -8.85 4.34
N LEU A 93 5.04 -8.47 5.19
CA LEU A 93 5.20 -7.35 6.10
C LEU A 93 6.02 -7.79 7.32
N PRO A 94 6.93 -6.96 7.84
CA PRO A 94 7.65 -7.30 9.06
C PRO A 94 6.66 -7.47 10.22
N THR A 95 6.86 -8.54 11.01
CA THR A 95 6.02 -8.92 12.14
C THR A 95 6.82 -8.85 13.44
N GLY A 96 6.25 -8.21 14.47
CA GLY A 96 6.90 -7.97 15.76
C GLY A 96 6.67 -6.53 16.26
N ALA A 97 6.59 -6.35 17.58
CA ALA A 97 6.37 -5.03 18.19
C ALA A 97 7.53 -4.06 17.93
N VAL A 98 8.77 -4.57 17.84
CA VAL A 98 10.00 -3.80 17.60
C VAL A 98 10.18 -3.44 16.12
N THR A 99 9.63 -4.25 15.22
CA THR A 99 9.74 -4.09 13.76
C THR A 99 8.51 -3.41 13.16
N ALA A 100 7.77 -2.63 13.95
CA ALA A 100 6.50 -2.05 13.53
C ALA A 100 6.69 -1.11 12.34
N VAL A 101 5.70 -1.09 11.43
CA VAL A 101 5.62 -0.13 10.32
C VAL A 101 4.59 0.94 10.70
N THR A 102 4.93 1.75 11.69
CA THR A 102 3.98 2.69 12.33
C THR A 102 4.09 4.12 11.80
N GLY A 103 5.20 4.45 11.14
CA GLY A 103 5.43 5.79 10.60
C GLY A 103 4.77 6.09 9.25
N THR A 104 4.37 5.07 8.49
CA THR A 104 3.93 5.21 7.09
C THR A 104 2.68 4.37 6.78
N ILE A 105 1.88 4.85 5.83
CA ILE A 105 0.76 4.06 5.30
C ILE A 105 1.34 2.99 4.37
N VAL A 106 0.87 1.76 4.51
CA VAL A 106 1.28 0.63 3.66
C VAL A 106 0.13 0.28 2.73
N TYR A 107 0.43 0.17 1.44
CA TYR A 107 -0.48 -0.32 0.42
C TYR A 107 0.04 -1.63 -0.16
N LEU A 108 -0.86 -2.55 -0.49
CA LEU A 108 -0.55 -3.75 -1.27
C LEU A 108 -1.34 -3.76 -2.55
N GLU A 109 -0.63 -3.90 -3.66
CA GLU A 109 -1.17 -3.96 -5.01
C GLU A 109 -0.52 -5.11 -5.78
N GLN A 110 -1.25 -5.65 -6.76
CA GLN A 110 -0.69 -6.66 -7.65
C GLN A 110 0.16 -5.98 -8.74
N THR A 111 1.32 -6.57 -9.05
CA THR A 111 2.14 -6.14 -10.20
C THR A 111 1.40 -6.37 -11.51
N LYS A 112 1.74 -5.60 -12.54
CA LYS A 112 1.27 -5.95 -13.89
C LYS A 112 1.99 -7.22 -14.39
N ASN A 113 1.40 -7.88 -15.38
CA ASN A 113 1.99 -9.08 -15.96
C ASN A 113 3.42 -8.82 -16.47
N GLY A 114 4.39 -9.58 -15.96
CA GLY A 114 5.80 -9.50 -16.34
C GLY A 114 6.65 -8.49 -15.57
N GLU A 115 6.08 -7.79 -14.58
CA GLU A 115 6.85 -6.91 -13.69
C GLU A 115 7.38 -7.68 -12.45
N GLU A 116 8.55 -7.26 -11.96
CA GLU A 116 9.16 -7.78 -10.73
C GLU A 116 8.52 -7.18 -9.47
N GLU A 117 8.62 -7.92 -8.36
CA GLU A 117 8.12 -7.44 -7.06
C GLU A 117 8.93 -6.22 -6.61
N SER A 118 8.23 -5.16 -6.22
CA SER A 118 8.86 -3.91 -5.82
C SER A 118 8.17 -3.25 -4.65
N LEU A 119 8.97 -2.52 -3.88
CA LEU A 119 8.53 -1.61 -2.83
C LEU A 119 8.69 -0.19 -3.34
N VAL A 120 7.59 0.52 -3.52
CA VAL A 120 7.59 1.92 -3.96
C VAL A 120 7.38 2.82 -2.75
N LEU A 121 8.39 3.63 -2.42
CA LEU A 121 8.33 4.63 -1.37
C LEU A 121 7.90 5.96 -1.96
N ASN A 122 6.81 6.51 -1.45
CA ASN A 122 6.36 7.87 -1.76
C ASN A 122 6.70 8.77 -0.58
N TYR A 123 7.33 9.90 -0.86
CA TYR A 123 7.75 10.86 0.15
C TYR A 123 6.72 11.96 0.35
N TRP A 124 6.72 12.56 1.54
CA TRP A 124 5.99 13.80 1.78
C TRP A 124 6.55 14.93 0.89
N SER A 125 5.71 15.89 0.51
CA SER A 125 6.25 17.17 0.03
C SER A 125 6.87 17.95 1.20
N LYS A 126 7.69 18.96 0.88
CA LYS A 126 8.28 19.86 1.89
C LYS A 126 7.21 20.48 2.80
N ASP A 127 6.12 20.97 2.20
CA ASP A 127 5.02 21.62 2.93
C ASP A 127 4.19 20.62 3.74
N GLU A 128 3.89 19.44 3.17
CA GLU A 128 3.16 18.39 3.87
C GLU A 128 3.94 17.90 5.10
N PHE A 129 5.26 17.74 4.95
CA PHE A 129 6.13 17.33 6.04
C PHE A 129 6.22 18.40 7.13
N ALA A 130 6.38 19.68 6.77
CA ALA A 130 6.35 20.78 7.74
C ALA A 130 5.03 20.84 8.53
N ASN A 131 3.89 20.64 7.85
CA ASN A 131 2.59 20.58 8.53
C ASN A 131 2.47 19.38 9.47
N ARG A 132 3.02 18.22 9.09
CA ARG A 132 3.09 17.04 9.97
C ARG A 132 3.91 17.33 11.23
N VAL A 133 5.06 17.98 11.10
CA VAL A 133 5.92 18.34 12.24
C VAL A 133 5.20 19.30 13.18
N ARG A 134 4.55 20.35 12.65
CA ARG A 134 3.75 21.27 13.48
C ARG A 134 2.65 20.56 14.27
N ARG A 135 2.01 19.55 13.67
CA ARG A 135 1.02 18.72 14.39
C ARG A 135 1.66 17.87 15.49
N LEU A 136 2.85 17.34 15.27
CA LEU A 136 3.60 16.62 16.30
C LEU A 136 4.02 17.56 17.44
N CYS A 137 4.43 18.80 17.16
CA CYS A 137 4.70 19.81 18.18
C CYS A 137 3.46 20.05 19.07
N GLN A 138 2.27 20.18 18.48
CA GLN A 138 1.02 20.33 19.23
C GLN A 138 0.74 19.13 20.14
N LEU A 139 0.96 17.90 19.67
CA LEU A 139 0.80 16.68 20.47
C LEU A 139 1.85 16.57 21.59
N ALA A 140 3.04 17.11 21.35
CA ALA A 140 4.13 17.17 22.33
C ALA A 140 4.04 18.37 23.29
N GLU A 141 3.00 19.21 23.17
CA GLU A 141 2.85 20.46 23.92
C GLU A 141 4.09 21.37 23.79
N LEU A 142 4.58 21.52 22.55
CA LEU A 142 5.69 22.39 22.18
C LEU A 142 5.22 23.51 21.26
N ASP A 143 5.94 24.63 21.32
CA ASP A 143 5.82 25.66 20.29
C ASP A 143 6.20 25.08 18.92
N GLY A 144 5.38 25.39 17.92
CA GLY A 144 5.61 24.92 16.56
C GLY A 144 6.80 25.64 15.93
N PHE A 145 7.65 24.89 15.23
CA PHE A 145 8.77 25.42 14.47
C PHE A 145 8.66 25.05 12.99
N ASP A 146 9.35 25.78 12.12
CA ASP A 146 9.53 25.42 10.72
C ASP A 146 10.74 24.50 10.54
N ILE A 147 10.50 23.21 10.30
CA ILE A 147 11.57 22.22 10.07
C ILE A 147 12.47 22.57 8.86
N THR A 148 11.98 23.43 7.98
CA THR A 148 12.70 23.83 6.77
C THR A 148 13.63 25.02 6.97
N ASN A 149 13.48 25.72 8.10
CA ASN A 149 14.37 26.78 8.55
C ASN A 149 15.50 26.18 9.39
N ASP A 150 16.75 26.46 9.04
CA ASP A 150 17.90 25.88 9.72
C ASP A 150 18.03 26.33 11.18
N GLY A 151 17.84 27.62 11.45
CA GLY A 151 17.98 28.15 12.81
C GLY A 151 16.85 27.69 13.74
N GLU A 152 15.62 27.65 13.25
CA GLU A 152 14.48 27.15 14.04
C GLU A 152 14.61 25.66 14.36
N ARG A 153 15.13 24.88 13.41
CA ARG A 153 15.35 23.43 13.61
C ARG A 153 16.48 23.16 14.60
N GLU A 154 17.59 23.88 14.52
CA GLU A 154 18.70 23.77 15.48
C GLU A 154 18.26 24.14 16.90
N GLN A 155 17.48 25.22 17.04
CA GLN A 155 16.92 25.62 18.32
C GLN A 155 15.95 24.56 18.86
N ALA A 156 15.00 24.10 18.05
CA ALA A 156 14.05 23.06 18.45
C ALA A 156 14.76 21.76 18.86
N GLN A 157 15.83 21.38 18.17
CA GLN A 157 16.64 20.22 18.54
C GLN A 157 17.27 20.39 19.93
N SER A 158 17.83 21.56 20.24
CA SER A 158 18.38 21.85 21.56
C SER A 158 17.28 21.79 22.63
N ASP A 159 16.16 22.48 22.40
CA ASP A 159 15.05 22.58 23.35
C ASP A 159 14.46 21.20 23.67
N ILE A 160 14.26 20.36 22.64
CA ILE A 160 13.73 19.01 22.84
C ILE A 160 14.71 18.13 23.63
N ASN A 161 16.01 18.22 23.35
CA ASN A 161 17.02 17.47 24.11
C ASN A 161 17.04 17.90 25.57
N ASP A 162 16.99 19.20 25.86
CA ASP A 162 16.97 19.71 27.23
C ASP A 162 15.73 19.22 28.00
N ILE A 163 14.57 19.16 27.34
CA ILE A 163 13.32 18.62 27.94
C ILE A 163 13.46 17.13 28.25
N ILE A 164 13.99 16.34 27.30
CA ILE A 164 14.18 14.89 27.49
C ILE A 164 15.17 14.63 28.63
N THR A 165 16.30 15.34 28.67
CA THR A 165 17.31 15.19 29.73
C THR A 165 16.77 15.62 31.10
N ALA A 166 15.97 16.69 31.17
CA ALA A 166 15.33 17.10 32.42
C ALA A 166 14.31 16.07 32.95
N GLY A 167 13.76 15.23 32.07
CA GLY A 167 12.79 14.18 32.38
C GLY A 167 13.38 12.78 32.54
N GLU A 168 14.70 12.59 32.43
CA GLU A 168 15.33 11.27 32.30
C GLU A 168 15.08 10.33 33.50
N ASP A 169 14.94 10.89 34.71
CA ASP A 169 14.65 10.13 35.92
C ASP A 169 13.14 9.80 36.09
N ASN A 170 12.26 10.33 35.23
CA ASN A 170 10.82 10.11 35.30
C ASN A 170 10.39 8.92 34.45
N ALA A 171 9.19 8.40 34.73
CA ALA A 171 8.57 7.38 33.88
C ALA A 171 8.24 7.97 32.50
N LYS A 172 8.61 7.25 31.42
CA LYS A 172 8.29 7.67 30.05
C LYS A 172 6.79 7.84 29.86
N THR A 173 6.44 8.99 29.30
CA THR A 173 5.07 9.38 28.95
C THR A 173 4.86 9.33 27.43
N GLU A 174 3.61 9.38 26.98
CA GLU A 174 3.29 9.52 25.55
C GLU A 174 3.90 10.80 24.95
N ARG A 175 4.04 11.86 25.76
CA ARG A 175 4.69 13.10 25.36
C ARG A 175 6.16 12.85 24.98
N ASP A 176 6.87 12.05 25.77
CA ASP A 176 8.27 11.72 25.51
C ASP A 176 8.43 10.94 24.19
N GLU A 177 7.47 10.08 23.85
CA GLU A 177 7.44 9.40 22.55
C GLU A 177 7.31 10.41 21.39
N TYR A 178 6.44 11.43 21.51
CA TYR A 178 6.33 12.48 20.49
C TYR A 178 7.60 13.32 20.38
N LEU A 179 8.27 13.62 21.49
CA LEU A 179 9.56 14.32 21.49
C LEU A 179 10.66 13.51 20.79
N GLU A 180 10.75 12.21 21.07
CA GLU A 180 11.65 11.31 20.35
C GLU A 180 11.34 11.25 18.84
N ILE A 181 10.05 11.21 18.47
CA ILE A 181 9.62 11.25 17.07
C ILE A 181 10.00 12.58 16.40
N LEU A 182 9.92 13.71 17.12
CA LEU A 182 10.29 15.03 16.61
C LEU A 182 11.80 15.13 16.34
N LEU A 183 12.65 14.69 17.28
CA LEU A 183 14.11 14.61 17.06
C LEU A 183 14.43 13.76 15.84
N ASP A 184 13.75 12.64 15.71
CA ASP A 184 13.91 11.73 14.60
C ASP A 184 13.47 12.34 13.25
N CYS A 185 12.42 13.18 13.25
CA CYS A 185 12.03 13.97 12.07
C CYS A 185 13.11 15.00 11.70
N ILE A 186 13.70 15.68 12.70
CA ILE A 186 14.77 16.66 12.52
C ILE A 186 16.00 16.00 11.89
N GLU A 187 16.50 14.92 12.50
CA GLU A 187 17.69 14.20 12.02
C GLU A 187 17.46 13.60 10.63
N SER A 188 16.29 12.99 10.40
CA SER A 188 15.94 12.42 9.10
C SER A 188 15.90 13.51 8.02
N TYR A 189 15.32 14.69 8.33
CA TYR A 189 15.29 15.80 7.38
C TYR A 189 16.68 16.32 7.07
N GLU A 190 17.50 16.57 8.10
CA GLU A 190 18.87 17.07 7.98
C GLU A 190 19.72 16.21 7.04
N ASN A 191 19.71 14.90 7.29
CA ASN A 191 20.48 13.92 6.51
C ASN A 191 19.99 13.78 5.06
N ASN A 192 18.76 14.22 4.75
CA ASN A 192 18.13 14.02 3.46
C ASN A 192 17.65 15.32 2.79
N LYS A 193 18.13 16.49 3.23
CA LYS A 193 17.73 17.81 2.69
C LYS A 193 17.85 17.91 1.16
N THR A 194 18.82 17.20 0.58
CA THR A 194 19.03 17.18 -0.86
C THR A 194 17.85 16.57 -1.63
N LEU A 195 17.11 15.63 -1.04
CA LEU A 195 15.92 15.02 -1.64
C LEU A 195 14.81 16.05 -1.88
N PHE A 196 14.73 17.08 -1.04
CA PHE A 196 13.67 18.10 -1.08
C PHE A 196 14.04 19.35 -1.90
N LYS A 197 15.24 19.39 -2.53
CA LYS A 197 15.68 20.57 -3.32
C LYS A 197 14.80 20.87 -4.53
N ALA A 198 14.21 19.84 -5.14
CA ALA A 198 13.34 19.98 -6.31
C ALA A 198 11.85 20.02 -5.96
N GLY A 199 11.49 20.26 -4.69
CA GLY A 199 10.11 20.21 -4.19
C GLY A 199 9.78 18.84 -3.61
N THR A 200 8.76 18.16 -4.15
CA THR A 200 8.38 16.81 -3.70
C THR A 200 9.37 15.79 -4.24
N PRO A 201 10.01 14.97 -3.38
CA PRO A 201 10.92 13.93 -3.85
C PRO A 201 10.19 12.93 -4.76
N PRO A 202 10.81 12.48 -5.87
CA PRO A 202 10.21 11.47 -6.71
C PRO A 202 10.08 10.13 -5.96
N PRO A 203 9.09 9.28 -6.31
CA PRO A 203 8.98 7.97 -5.71
C PRO A 203 10.22 7.12 -5.92
N GLN A 204 10.67 6.41 -4.89
CA GLN A 204 11.80 5.50 -4.97
C GLN A 204 11.29 4.07 -5.08
N SER A 205 11.70 3.37 -6.14
CA SER A 205 11.40 1.94 -6.32
C SER A 205 12.57 1.10 -5.82
N LEU A 206 12.29 0.17 -4.92
CA LEU A 206 13.23 -0.75 -4.32
C LEU A 206 12.83 -2.19 -4.68
N ALA A 207 13.81 -3.04 -4.96
CA ALA A 207 13.55 -4.47 -5.18
C ALA A 207 13.15 -5.13 -3.86
N LEU A 208 12.05 -5.88 -3.83
CA LEU A 208 11.60 -6.56 -2.61
C LEU A 208 12.53 -7.70 -2.18
N GLU A 209 13.32 -8.23 -3.11
CA GLU A 209 14.31 -9.27 -2.86
C GLU A 209 15.50 -8.78 -2.02
N ASN A 210 15.76 -7.47 -2.00
CA ASN A 210 16.80 -6.90 -1.17
C ASN A 210 16.28 -6.73 0.27
N GLU A 211 16.91 -7.42 1.22
CA GLU A 211 16.58 -7.34 2.65
C GLU A 211 16.66 -5.91 3.20
N GLU A 212 17.50 -5.05 2.61
CA GLU A 212 17.62 -3.64 3.03
C GLU A 212 16.38 -2.81 2.68
N SER A 213 15.61 -3.21 1.66
CA SER A 213 14.40 -2.50 1.24
C SER A 213 13.37 -2.39 2.38
N LEU A 214 13.21 -3.48 3.15
CA LEU A 214 12.28 -3.51 4.29
C LEU A 214 12.83 -2.75 5.50
N LYS A 215 14.15 -2.56 5.61
CA LYS A 215 14.74 -1.76 6.70
C LYS A 215 14.29 -0.31 6.64
N HIS A 216 13.99 0.24 5.46
CA HIS A 216 13.45 1.61 5.33
C HIS A 216 12.05 1.79 5.95
N LEU A 217 11.31 0.70 6.18
CA LEU A 217 9.94 0.73 6.72
C LEU A 217 9.86 0.36 8.19
N ARG A 218 10.95 -0.08 8.81
CA ARG A 218 10.97 -0.51 10.20
C ARG A 218 11.36 0.65 11.11
N GLU A 219 10.69 0.79 12.26
CA GLU A 219 11.02 1.83 13.25
C GLU A 219 12.45 1.73 13.80
N ASP A 220 12.98 0.50 13.91
CA ASP A 220 14.37 0.21 14.31
C ASP A 220 15.36 0.23 13.14
N GLY A 221 14.86 0.32 11.91
CA GLY A 221 15.67 0.35 10.70
C GLY A 221 16.48 1.64 10.59
N PHE A 222 17.78 1.49 10.31
CA PHE A 222 18.71 2.59 10.10
C PHE A 222 18.77 3.63 11.25
N LYS A 223 18.29 3.29 12.46
CA LYS A 223 18.29 4.19 13.62
C LYS A 223 19.72 4.65 13.94
N GLY A 224 19.92 5.97 14.09
CA GLY A 224 21.23 6.58 14.34
C GLY A 224 22.18 6.58 13.12
N SER A 225 21.67 6.36 11.91
CA SER A 225 22.45 6.44 10.68
C SER A 225 21.86 7.46 9.70
N ASN A 226 22.72 7.99 8.82
CA ASN A 226 22.30 8.96 7.79
C ASN A 226 21.37 8.36 6.72
N GLN A 227 21.15 7.04 6.74
CA GLN A 227 20.25 6.32 5.83
C GLN A 227 18.80 6.27 6.36
N ARG A 228 18.55 6.79 7.56
CA ARG A 228 17.22 6.80 8.17
C ARG A 228 16.28 7.74 7.42
N GLN A 229 15.13 7.20 6.99
CA GLN A 229 14.17 7.93 6.16
C GLN A 229 12.70 7.66 6.49
N ILE A 230 12.38 6.74 7.41
CA ILE A 230 10.99 6.29 7.66
C ILE A 230 10.02 7.43 7.96
N ARG A 231 10.46 8.51 8.63
CA ARG A 231 9.63 9.69 8.91
C ARG A 231 9.31 10.54 7.67
N LEU A 232 10.15 10.46 6.65
CA LEU A 232 9.99 11.18 5.38
C LEU A 232 9.10 10.42 4.38
N ILE A 233 8.88 9.13 4.62
CA ILE A 233 8.03 8.28 3.79
C ILE A 233 6.57 8.53 4.19
N LYS A 234 5.76 8.94 3.21
CA LYS A 234 4.32 9.13 3.34
C LYS A 234 3.57 7.83 3.19
N SER A 235 3.94 7.07 2.16
CA SER A 235 3.38 5.76 1.91
C SER A 235 4.38 4.80 1.28
N ALA A 236 4.14 3.52 1.52
CA ALA A 236 4.92 2.42 1.02
C ALA A 236 4.00 1.47 0.27
N THR A 237 4.17 1.33 -1.04
CA THR A 237 3.35 0.44 -1.86
C THR A 237 4.14 -0.81 -2.21
N PHE A 238 3.71 -1.95 -1.67
CA PHE A 238 4.18 -3.26 -2.06
C PHE A 238 3.46 -3.69 -3.32
N ARG A 239 4.21 -3.81 -4.42
CA ARG A 239 3.74 -4.43 -5.65
C ARG A 239 4.19 -5.87 -5.67
N ILE A 240 3.24 -6.79 -5.58
CA ILE A 240 3.51 -8.22 -5.43
C ILE A 240 3.03 -9.00 -6.65
N LYS A 241 3.77 -10.05 -7.00
CA LYS A 241 3.40 -10.93 -8.10
C LYS A 241 2.15 -11.73 -7.72
N PRO A 242 1.33 -12.10 -8.72
CA PRO A 242 0.31 -13.12 -8.50
C PRO A 242 0.97 -14.39 -7.95
N PRO A 243 0.29 -15.11 -7.05
CA PRO A 243 0.84 -16.32 -6.48
C PRO A 243 1.05 -17.39 -7.56
N ALA A 244 1.93 -18.35 -7.26
CA ALA A 244 2.25 -19.43 -8.19
C ALA A 244 1.01 -20.25 -8.56
N THR A 245 1.03 -20.87 -9.74
CA THR A 245 -0.10 -21.62 -10.31
C THR A 245 -0.63 -22.65 -9.30
N GLY A 246 -1.89 -22.50 -8.88
CA GLY A 246 -2.54 -23.39 -7.90
C GLY A 246 -2.74 -22.81 -6.50
N GLN A 247 -2.25 -21.61 -6.21
CA GLN A 247 -2.59 -20.86 -4.99
C GLN A 247 -3.69 -19.82 -5.26
N PRO A 248 -4.59 -19.57 -4.29
CA PRO A 248 -5.63 -18.57 -4.45
C PRO A 248 -5.04 -17.15 -4.55
N ASP A 249 -5.38 -16.43 -5.61
CA ASP A 249 -5.01 -15.03 -5.79
C ASP A 249 -5.93 -14.13 -4.96
N LEU A 250 -5.44 -13.75 -3.78
CA LEU A 250 -6.19 -12.89 -2.86
C LEU A 250 -6.31 -11.45 -3.34
N LEU A 251 -5.39 -10.97 -4.18
CA LEU A 251 -5.51 -9.66 -4.81
C LEU A 251 -6.47 -9.68 -6.01
N MET A 252 -7.12 -10.83 -6.26
CA MET A 252 -8.16 -11.03 -7.26
C MET A 252 -7.70 -10.54 -8.64
N GLY A 253 -6.50 -10.89 -9.11
CA GLY A 253 -6.02 -10.43 -10.42
C GLY A 253 -5.83 -8.91 -10.51
N GLY A 254 -5.59 -8.24 -9.37
CA GLY A 254 -5.43 -6.79 -9.26
C GLY A 254 -6.72 -6.02 -8.98
N PHE A 255 -7.85 -6.70 -8.83
CA PHE A 255 -9.11 -6.08 -8.44
C PHE A 255 -9.20 -5.79 -6.94
N LEU A 256 -8.36 -6.40 -6.10
CA LEU A 256 -8.32 -6.08 -4.67
C LEU A 256 -7.00 -5.37 -4.31
N ARG A 257 -7.13 -4.29 -3.54
CA ARG A 257 -6.04 -3.56 -2.90
C ARG A 257 -6.22 -3.59 -1.39
N ILE A 258 -5.10 -3.58 -0.67
CA ILE A 258 -5.07 -3.47 0.80
C ILE A 258 -4.39 -2.17 1.17
#